data_AF-A0A817S882-F1
#
_entry.id   AF-A0A817S882-F1
#
_cell.length_a   1.000
_cell.length_b   1.000
_cell.length_c   1.000
_cell.angle_alpha   90.00
_cell.angle_beta   90.00
_cell.angle_gamma   90.00
#
_symmetry.space_group_name_H-M   'P 1'
#
loop_
_entity.id
_entity.type
_entity.pdbx_description
1 polymer ?
#
loop_
_entity_poly.entity_id
_entity_poly.type
_entity_poly.pdbx_seq_one_letter_code
_entity_poly.pdbx_strand_id
1 'polypeptide(L)'
;MFSCSCDTMVAMSDVTHDGSIKFGKSSDRQVNEPLAMRYVPAATQLPNSKLRTTYIEIDQVEKTHSCILFSPRNIFGAEMGFNCNGVVIGNEALFTKIPSYSEDLTGRDLVRLVLERCSTSGQGKDTIIFLLNKYGQGGNCGFTSKFYYHSSFLLVDSEEGWIIETVGKEYAAKKI
;
A
#
# COMPACT_ATOMS: atom_id res chain seq x y z
N MET A 1 6.46 -14.32 23.08
CA MET A 1 6.33 -14.10 21.62
C MET A 1 6.66 -12.63 21.42
N PHE A 2 7.79 -12.29 20.81
CA PHE A 2 8.06 -10.88 20.47
C PHE A 2 7.03 -10.48 19.42
N SER A 3 6.14 -9.56 19.79
CA SER A 3 5.23 -8.92 18.84
C SER A 3 6.11 -8.09 17.90
N CYS A 4 6.36 -8.61 16.69
CA CYS A 4 6.91 -7.78 15.63
C CYS A 4 5.77 -6.87 15.18
N SER A 5 5.94 -5.56 15.33
CA SER A 5 5.00 -4.56 14.84
C SER A 5 5.66 -3.81 13.70
N CYS A 6 4.91 -3.56 12.64
CA CYS A 6 5.22 -2.47 11.72
C CYS A 6 5.07 -1.15 12.47
N ASP A 7 5.84 -0.15 12.05
CA ASP A 7 5.65 1.25 12.44
C ASP A 7 5.78 2.14 11.22
N THR A 8 4.90 3.13 11.10
CA THR A 8 4.98 4.23 10.13
C THR A 8 4.91 5.55 10.85
N MET A 9 5.64 6.53 10.32
CA MET A 9 5.63 7.89 10.83
C MET A 9 5.76 8.88 9.70
N VAL A 10 5.17 10.06 9.89
CA VAL A 10 5.42 11.21 9.03
C VAL A 10 5.62 12.46 9.86
N ALA A 11 6.58 13.28 9.45
CA ALA A 11 6.70 14.67 9.85
C ALA A 11 6.38 15.54 8.63
N MET A 12 5.25 16.27 8.70
CA MET A 12 4.81 17.19 7.65
C MET A 12 5.67 18.46 7.64
N SER A 13 5.56 19.25 6.59
CA SER A 13 6.43 20.43 6.35
C SER A 13 6.30 21.52 7.42
N ASP A 14 5.18 21.58 8.14
CA ASP A 14 4.92 22.51 9.24
C ASP A 14 5.64 22.15 10.54
N VAL A 15 6.12 20.91 10.66
CA VAL A 15 6.84 20.41 11.86
C VAL A 15 8.32 20.09 11.60
N THR A 16 8.82 20.27 10.38
CA THR A 16 10.24 20.08 10.05
C THR A 16 10.95 21.42 9.86
N HIS A 17 12.18 21.53 10.36
CA HIS A 17 12.96 22.77 10.30
C HIS A 17 13.27 23.23 8.87
N ASP A 18 13.44 22.30 7.93
CA ASP A 18 13.78 22.57 6.53
C ASP A 18 12.55 22.62 5.60
N GLY A 19 11.33 22.47 6.14
CA GLY A 19 10.10 22.39 5.38
C GLY A 19 9.96 21.10 4.54
N SER A 20 10.89 20.14 4.67
CA SER A 20 10.79 18.86 3.99
C SER A 20 9.77 17.94 4.65
N ILE A 21 9.12 17.08 3.87
CA ILE A 21 8.28 16.00 4.44
C ILE A 21 9.17 14.78 4.66
N LYS A 22 9.13 14.22 5.87
CA LYS A 22 9.92 13.05 6.25
C LYS A 22 8.99 11.87 6.51
N PHE A 23 9.04 10.86 5.64
CA PHE A 23 8.28 9.62 5.79
C PHE A 23 9.21 8.50 6.27
N GLY A 24 8.81 7.80 7.31
CA GLY A 24 9.53 6.66 7.85
C GLY A 24 8.61 5.44 7.92
N LYS A 25 9.13 4.29 7.51
CA LYS A 25 8.47 3.00 7.75
C LYS A 25 9.48 1.93 8.16
N SER A 26 9.20 1.31 9.29
CA SER A 26 9.77 0.02 9.67
C SER A 26 8.78 -1.07 9.26
N SER A 27 9.24 -2.01 8.44
CA SER A 27 8.46 -3.21 8.10
C SER A 27 8.91 -4.32 9.03
N ASP A 28 7.98 -4.88 9.80
CA ASP A 28 8.22 -6.18 10.42
C ASP A 28 8.27 -7.26 9.34
N ARG A 29 9.08 -8.28 9.59
CA ARG A 29 9.41 -9.29 8.59
C ARG A 29 9.63 -10.62 9.26
N GLN A 30 9.18 -11.69 8.61
CA GLN A 30 9.59 -13.02 9.03
C GLN A 30 11.09 -13.19 8.79
N VAL A 31 11.75 -14.00 9.62
CA VAL A 31 13.20 -14.26 9.49
C VAL A 31 13.50 -14.71 8.07
N ASN A 32 14.52 -14.09 7.46
CA ASN A 32 14.97 -14.31 6.08
C ASN A 32 14.01 -13.88 4.97
N GLU A 33 12.92 -13.15 5.26
CA GLU A 33 12.03 -12.63 4.22
C GLU A 33 12.68 -11.41 3.51
N PRO A 34 13.11 -11.51 2.25
CA PRO A 34 13.90 -10.46 1.59
C PRO A 34 13.04 -9.27 1.16
N LEU A 35 13.48 -8.05 1.49
CA LEU A 35 12.87 -6.81 1.02
C LEU A 35 13.69 -6.26 -0.15
N ALA A 36 13.13 -6.32 -1.36
CA ALA A 36 13.79 -5.86 -2.56
C ALA A 36 13.32 -4.46 -2.94
N MET A 37 14.27 -3.57 -3.26
CA MET A 37 13.97 -2.32 -3.96
C MET A 37 13.78 -2.61 -5.45
N ARG A 38 12.67 -2.17 -6.03
CA ARG A 38 12.32 -2.41 -7.44
C ARG A 38 11.88 -1.11 -8.10
N TYR A 39 12.48 -0.79 -9.23
CA TYR A 39 11.94 0.23 -10.12
C TYR A 39 10.90 -0.39 -11.05
N VAL A 40 9.74 0.26 -11.14
CA VAL A 40 8.68 -0.07 -12.10
C VAL A 40 8.53 1.13 -13.03
N PRO A 41 8.78 0.97 -14.34
CA PRO A 41 8.62 2.07 -15.28
C PRO A 41 7.14 2.40 -15.50
N ALA A 42 6.88 3.65 -15.86
CA ALA A 42 5.58 4.06 -16.38
C ALA A 42 5.26 3.25 -17.63
N ALA A 43 4.01 2.85 -17.77
CA ALA A 43 3.55 2.07 -18.91
C ALA A 43 2.16 2.52 -19.35
N THR A 44 1.90 2.31 -20.64
CA THR A 44 0.58 2.47 -21.26
C THR A 44 0.08 1.10 -21.68
N GLN A 45 -1.16 0.77 -21.33
CA GLN A 45 -1.78 -0.53 -21.55
C GLN A 45 -2.90 -0.41 -22.59
N LEU A 46 -3.26 -1.55 -23.20
CA LEU A 46 -4.41 -1.60 -24.08
C LEU A 46 -5.70 -1.35 -23.28
N PRO A 47 -6.72 -0.71 -23.89
CA PRO A 47 -8.04 -0.55 -23.27
C PRO A 47 -8.61 -1.89 -22.81
N ASN A 48 -9.30 -1.89 -21.67
CA ASN A 48 -9.95 -3.07 -21.07
C ASN A 48 -8.99 -4.22 -20.74
N SER A 49 -7.69 -3.96 -20.63
CA SER A 49 -6.73 -4.95 -20.18
C SER A 49 -6.97 -5.35 -18.71
N LYS A 50 -6.49 -6.52 -18.37
CA LYS A 50 -6.55 -7.08 -17.02
C LYS A 50 -5.17 -7.09 -16.38
N LEU A 51 -5.13 -7.02 -15.05
CA LEU A 51 -3.91 -7.07 -14.26
C LEU A 51 -3.99 -8.20 -13.23
N ARG A 52 -3.09 -9.17 -13.33
CA ARG A 52 -2.87 -10.18 -12.29
C ARG A 52 -2.14 -9.54 -11.10
N THR A 53 -2.82 -9.48 -9.96
CA THR A 53 -2.25 -9.09 -8.66
C THR A 53 -1.74 -10.33 -7.91
N THR A 54 -1.51 -10.25 -6.60
CA THR A 54 -0.99 -11.39 -5.83
C THR A 54 -1.95 -12.58 -5.88
N TYR A 55 -3.25 -12.38 -5.65
CA TYR A 55 -4.24 -13.46 -5.61
C TYR A 55 -5.28 -13.40 -6.71
N ILE A 56 -5.71 -12.20 -7.10
CA ILE A 56 -6.82 -12.01 -8.04
C ILE A 56 -6.40 -11.25 -9.30
N GLU A 57 -7.28 -11.26 -10.30
CA GLU A 57 -7.14 -10.41 -11.48
C GLU A 57 -8.14 -9.25 -11.41
N ILE A 58 -7.68 -8.03 -11.72
CA ILE A 58 -8.49 -6.81 -11.68
C ILE A 58 -8.48 -6.07 -13.02
N ASP A 59 -9.35 -5.07 -13.16
CA ASP A 59 -9.30 -4.16 -14.31
C ASP A 59 -8.03 -3.30 -14.23
N GLN A 60 -7.31 -3.21 -15.35
CA GLN A 60 -6.13 -2.38 -15.47
C GLN A 60 -6.49 -0.99 -15.98
N VAL A 61 -5.73 0.01 -15.54
CA VAL A 61 -5.82 1.39 -16.05
C VAL A 61 -4.98 1.54 -17.32
N GLU A 62 -5.34 2.49 -18.19
CA GLU A 62 -4.62 2.70 -19.46
C GLU A 62 -3.19 3.25 -19.25
N LYS A 63 -2.96 4.04 -18.20
CA LYS A 63 -1.66 4.67 -17.94
C LYS A 63 -1.27 4.49 -16.49
N THR A 64 0.00 4.20 -16.29
CA THR A 64 0.61 4.00 -14.98
C THR A 64 1.81 4.92 -14.79
N HIS A 65 2.01 5.39 -13.57
CA HIS A 65 3.18 6.16 -13.16
C HIS A 65 4.38 5.26 -12.88
N SER A 66 5.59 5.78 -13.07
CA SER A 66 6.78 5.08 -12.62
C SER A 66 6.91 5.19 -11.11
N CYS A 67 7.41 4.13 -10.48
CA CYS A 67 7.57 4.08 -9.03
C CYS A 67 8.77 3.24 -8.57
N ILE A 68 9.22 3.54 -7.36
CA ILE A 68 10.16 2.71 -6.60
C ILE A 68 9.36 2.00 -5.51
N LEU A 69 9.47 0.68 -5.48
CA LEU A 69 8.80 -0.19 -4.54
C LEU A 69 9.81 -0.85 -3.60
N PHE A 70 9.44 -0.98 -2.34
CA PHE A 70 10.10 -1.85 -1.38
C PHE A 70 9.18 -3.05 -1.13
N SER A 71 9.49 -4.16 -1.79
CA SER A 71 8.56 -5.27 -1.96
C SER A 71 9.15 -6.59 -1.42
N PRO A 72 8.35 -7.41 -0.71
CA PRO A 72 8.69 -8.81 -0.48
C PRO A 72 8.88 -9.54 -1.82
N ARG A 73 9.73 -10.56 -1.83
CA ARG A 73 9.94 -11.36 -3.05
C ARG A 73 8.68 -12.15 -3.43
N ASN A 74 8.43 -12.30 -4.72
CA ASN A 74 7.38 -13.14 -5.32
C ASN A 74 5.92 -12.69 -5.08
N ILE A 75 5.69 -11.42 -4.73
CA ILE A 75 4.34 -10.84 -4.75
C ILE A 75 4.20 -9.73 -5.79
N PHE A 76 2.97 -9.36 -6.12
CA PHE A 76 2.70 -8.19 -6.97
C PHE A 76 2.96 -6.89 -6.20
N GLY A 77 2.45 -6.79 -4.98
CA GLY A 77 2.45 -5.59 -4.15
C GLY A 77 3.79 -5.14 -3.55
N ALA A 78 3.72 -4.18 -2.62
CA ALA A 78 4.86 -3.64 -1.89
C ALA A 78 4.48 -3.25 -0.45
N GLU A 79 5.45 -3.20 0.47
CA GLU A 79 5.24 -2.70 1.85
C GLU A 79 5.21 -1.17 1.91
N MET A 80 5.96 -0.54 1.01
CA MET A 80 6.03 0.91 0.82
C MET A 80 6.64 1.26 -0.53
N GLY A 81 6.55 2.54 -0.89
CA GLY A 81 7.23 3.07 -2.05
C GLY A 81 6.89 4.53 -2.30
N PHE A 82 7.39 5.03 -3.42
CA PHE A 82 7.08 6.37 -3.91
C PHE A 82 7.03 6.40 -5.43
N ASN A 83 6.28 7.34 -6.01
CA ASN A 83 6.14 7.47 -7.46
C ASN A 83 6.72 8.78 -8.00
N CYS A 84 6.72 8.91 -9.33
CA CYS A 84 7.25 10.10 -10.03
C CYS A 84 6.51 11.40 -9.74
N ASN A 85 5.33 11.35 -9.12
CA ASN A 85 4.55 12.52 -8.74
C ASN A 85 4.79 12.93 -7.27
N GLY A 86 5.68 12.25 -6.55
CA GLY A 86 5.97 12.54 -5.15
C GLY A 86 4.99 11.94 -4.14
N VAL A 87 4.09 11.05 -4.59
CA VAL A 87 3.23 10.28 -3.68
C VAL A 87 4.09 9.23 -2.97
N VAL A 88 3.99 9.16 -1.65
CA VAL A 88 4.67 8.19 -0.78
C VAL A 88 3.62 7.45 0.04
N ILE A 89 3.72 6.12 0.11
CA ILE A 89 2.78 5.30 0.89
C ILE A 89 3.47 4.12 1.53
N GLY A 90 3.00 3.71 2.71
CA GLY A 90 3.31 2.44 3.34
C GLY A 90 2.09 1.86 4.05
N ASN A 91 1.99 0.53 4.11
CA ASN A 91 0.90 -0.16 4.82
C ASN A 91 1.35 -0.72 6.17
N GLU A 92 0.41 -1.03 7.06
CA GLU A 92 0.65 -1.78 8.29
C GLU A 92 -0.39 -2.87 8.49
N ALA A 93 -0.04 -3.89 9.27
CA ALA A 93 -0.96 -4.94 9.68
C ALA A 93 -1.84 -4.48 10.85
N LEU A 94 -3.15 -4.54 10.67
CA LEU A 94 -4.16 -4.35 11.71
C LEU A 94 -4.75 -5.70 12.12
N PHE A 95 -4.59 -6.04 13.40
CA PHE A 95 -5.18 -7.22 14.00
C PHE A 95 -6.52 -6.86 14.62
N THR A 96 -7.60 -7.29 13.97
CA THR A 96 -8.97 -6.96 14.39
C THR A 96 -9.72 -8.23 14.82
N LYS A 97 -10.90 -8.05 15.40
CA LYS A 97 -11.79 -9.17 15.75
C LYS A 97 -12.45 -9.82 14.53
N ILE A 98 -12.38 -9.18 13.37
CA ILE A 98 -12.99 -9.65 12.12
C ILE A 98 -11.90 -10.36 11.31
N PRO A 99 -12.08 -11.63 10.91
CA PRO A 99 -11.09 -12.34 10.14
C PRO A 99 -10.93 -11.79 8.71
N SER A 100 -9.75 -11.99 8.11
CA SER A 100 -9.39 -11.56 6.75
C SER A 100 -8.88 -12.74 5.93
N TYR A 101 -9.74 -13.74 5.68
CA TYR A 101 -9.34 -15.01 5.04
C TYR A 101 -9.66 -15.10 3.54
N SER A 102 -10.33 -14.11 2.96
CA SER A 102 -10.63 -14.11 1.52
C SER A 102 -9.35 -13.94 0.70
N GLU A 103 -9.31 -14.54 -0.50
CA GLU A 103 -8.26 -14.27 -1.48
C GLU A 103 -8.70 -13.09 -2.36
N ASP A 104 -8.37 -11.88 -1.93
CA ASP A 104 -8.72 -10.62 -2.58
C ASP A 104 -7.44 -9.77 -2.84
N LEU A 105 -7.55 -8.44 -2.89
CA LEU A 105 -6.38 -7.56 -2.88
C LEU A 105 -5.72 -7.54 -1.50
N THR A 106 -4.43 -7.80 -1.43
CA THR A 106 -3.70 -7.57 -0.17
C THR A 106 -3.47 -6.07 0.04
N GLY A 107 -3.22 -5.64 1.29
CA GLY A 107 -2.80 -4.25 1.54
C GLY A 107 -1.56 -3.86 0.74
N ARG A 108 -0.65 -4.81 0.54
CA ARG A 108 0.56 -4.59 -0.25
C ARG A 108 0.25 -4.40 -1.74
N ASP A 109 -0.76 -5.09 -2.26
CA ASP A 109 -1.23 -4.85 -3.63
C ASP A 109 -1.80 -3.43 -3.74
N LEU A 110 -2.60 -3.00 -2.76
CA LEU A 110 -3.17 -1.64 -2.71
C LEU A 110 -2.08 -0.55 -2.68
N VAL A 111 -0.99 -0.74 -1.92
CA VAL A 111 0.19 0.16 -1.93
C VAL A 111 0.71 0.37 -3.35
N ARG A 112 0.98 -0.73 -4.08
CA ARG A 112 1.50 -0.64 -5.44
C ARG A 112 0.49 0.00 -6.40
N LEU A 113 -0.79 -0.38 -6.29
CA LEU A 113 -1.84 0.16 -7.15
C LEU A 113 -2.01 1.66 -6.97
N VAL A 114 -1.90 2.19 -5.74
CA VAL A 114 -1.89 3.65 -5.51
C VAL A 114 -0.70 4.30 -6.20
N LEU A 115 0.51 3.75 -6.00
CA LEU A 115 1.72 4.32 -6.60
C LEU A 115 1.68 4.34 -8.13
N GLU A 116 1.13 3.30 -8.76
CA GLU A 116 0.99 3.23 -10.20
C GLU A 116 -0.15 4.11 -10.74
N ARG A 117 -1.18 4.45 -9.95
CA ARG A 117 -2.43 5.05 -10.48
C ARG A 117 -2.72 6.48 -10.01
N CYS A 118 -1.98 7.00 -9.03
CA CYS A 118 -2.31 8.27 -8.38
C CYS A 118 -1.19 9.31 -8.53
N SER A 119 -1.59 10.56 -8.72
CA SER A 119 -0.69 11.72 -8.73
C SER A 119 -0.69 12.49 -7.41
N THR A 120 -1.68 12.26 -6.55
CA THR A 120 -1.78 12.86 -5.21
C THR A 120 -2.19 11.83 -4.16
N SER A 121 -1.92 12.12 -2.90
CA SER A 121 -2.34 11.38 -1.72
C SER A 121 -3.87 11.34 -1.58
N GLY A 122 -4.56 12.44 -1.86
CA GLY A 122 -6.03 12.47 -1.91
C GLY A 122 -6.61 11.46 -2.93
N GLN A 123 -6.03 11.40 -4.14
CA GLN A 123 -6.39 10.40 -5.15
C GLN A 123 -6.08 8.97 -4.69
N GLY A 124 -4.95 8.78 -3.99
CA GLY A 124 -4.59 7.48 -3.44
C GLY A 124 -5.58 6.99 -2.39
N LYS A 125 -6.04 7.88 -1.51
CA LYS A 125 -7.11 7.59 -0.53
C LYS A 125 -8.40 7.14 -1.22
N ASP A 126 -8.87 7.89 -2.22
CA ASP A 126 -10.07 7.52 -2.97
C ASP A 126 -9.89 6.22 -3.77
N THR A 127 -8.69 5.98 -4.30
CA THR A 127 -8.35 4.74 -5.03
C THR A 127 -8.36 3.53 -4.13
N ILE A 128 -7.81 3.62 -2.91
CA ILE A 128 -7.89 2.54 -1.91
C ILE A 128 -9.35 2.20 -1.62
N ILE A 129 -10.17 3.21 -1.32
CA ILE A 129 -11.60 3.02 -1.00
C ILE A 129 -12.34 2.37 -2.18
N PHE A 130 -12.09 2.83 -3.41
CA PHE A 130 -12.70 2.26 -4.61
C PHE A 130 -12.32 0.78 -4.80
N LEU A 131 -11.02 0.47 -4.73
CA LEU A 131 -10.52 -0.89 -4.93
C LEU A 131 -10.98 -1.83 -3.83
N LEU A 132 -10.98 -1.37 -2.58
CA LEU A 132 -11.50 -2.09 -1.43
C LEU A 132 -12.99 -2.47 -1.62
N ASN A 133 -13.82 -1.50 -2.03
CA ASN A 133 -15.23 -1.74 -2.26
C ASN A 133 -15.48 -2.73 -3.40
N LYS A 134 -14.74 -2.56 -4.51
CA LYS A 134 -14.94 -3.35 -5.73
C LYS A 134 -14.38 -4.77 -5.62
N TYR A 135 -13.17 -4.91 -5.07
CA TYR A 135 -12.40 -6.16 -5.09
C TYR A 135 -12.15 -6.77 -3.71
N GLY A 136 -12.51 -6.09 -2.63
CA GLY A 136 -12.27 -6.57 -1.26
C GLY A 136 -10.82 -6.40 -0.82
N GLN A 137 -10.54 -6.90 0.39
CA GLN A 137 -9.17 -7.08 0.88
C GLN A 137 -9.04 -8.42 1.60
N GLY A 138 -7.84 -9.01 1.49
CA GLY A 138 -7.53 -10.27 2.13
C GLY A 138 -6.41 -11.02 1.42
N GLY A 139 -6.02 -12.13 2.01
CA GLY A 139 -5.06 -13.07 1.44
C GLY A 139 -3.96 -13.42 2.42
N ASN A 140 -3.22 -14.49 2.15
CA ASN A 140 -2.10 -14.87 2.99
C ASN A 140 -0.94 -13.87 2.80
N CYS A 141 -0.58 -13.17 3.86
CA CYS A 141 0.50 -12.19 3.86
C CYS A 141 1.84 -12.75 4.37
N GLY A 142 1.88 -14.00 4.85
CA GLY A 142 3.07 -14.56 5.46
C GLY A 142 4.02 -15.26 4.49
N PHE A 143 5.30 -15.29 4.85
CA PHE A 143 6.38 -15.84 4.02
C PHE A 143 6.56 -17.36 4.22
N THR A 144 6.73 -17.80 5.46
CA THR A 144 6.94 -19.21 5.84
C THR A 144 5.71 -19.84 6.48
N SER A 145 4.81 -19.03 7.03
CA SER A 145 3.59 -19.45 7.70
C SER A 145 2.41 -18.62 7.22
N LYS A 146 1.19 -19.13 7.38
CA LYS A 146 -0.02 -18.36 7.11
C LYS A 146 -0.10 -17.15 8.05
N PHE A 147 -0.42 -15.99 7.50
CA PHE A 147 -0.57 -14.75 8.25
C PHE A 147 -1.63 -13.87 7.59
N TYR A 148 -2.64 -13.46 8.34
CA TYR A 148 -3.81 -12.75 7.81
C TYR A 148 -4.08 -11.53 8.67
N TYR A 149 -4.36 -10.39 8.04
CA TYR A 149 -4.66 -9.13 8.70
C TYR A 149 -5.48 -8.22 7.78
N HIS A 150 -6.04 -7.15 8.36
CA HIS A 150 -6.53 -6.00 7.59
C HIS A 150 -5.47 -4.92 7.54
N SER A 151 -5.56 -3.98 6.61
CA SER A 151 -4.46 -3.03 6.38
C SER A 151 -4.76 -1.63 6.87
N SER A 152 -3.77 -1.00 7.51
CA SER A 152 -3.70 0.45 7.65
C SER A 152 -2.78 1.02 6.57
N PHE A 153 -2.97 2.28 6.20
CA PHE A 153 -2.14 3.00 5.24
C PHE A 153 -1.79 4.39 5.76
N LEU A 154 -0.52 4.75 5.64
CA LEU A 154 -0.04 6.13 5.76
C LEU A 154 0.39 6.59 4.36
N LEU A 155 -0.26 7.63 3.86
CA LEU A 155 -0.13 8.10 2.47
C LEU A 155 0.04 9.61 2.45
N VAL A 156 1.10 10.12 1.84
CA VAL A 156 1.43 11.55 1.81
C VAL A 156 1.92 11.99 0.43
N ASP A 157 1.80 13.28 0.15
CA ASP A 157 2.46 13.98 -0.95
C ASP A 157 3.01 15.33 -0.44
N SER A 158 3.35 16.26 -1.34
CA SER A 158 3.87 17.59 -0.98
C SER A 158 2.86 18.53 -0.32
N GLU A 159 1.56 18.25 -0.40
CA GLU A 159 0.48 19.13 0.04
C GLU A 159 -0.23 18.60 1.29
N GLU A 160 -0.51 17.30 1.35
CA GLU A 160 -1.28 16.70 2.43
C GLU A 160 -0.88 15.25 2.75
N GLY A 161 -1.43 14.75 3.85
CA GLY A 161 -1.26 13.37 4.29
C GLY A 161 -2.56 12.76 4.81
N TRP A 162 -2.65 11.43 4.71
CA TRP A 162 -3.82 10.65 5.09
C TRP A 162 -3.42 9.39 5.85
N ILE A 163 -4.17 9.10 6.90
CA ILE A 163 -4.19 7.80 7.57
C ILE A 163 -5.50 7.11 7.19
N ILE A 164 -5.43 5.86 6.75
CA ILE A 164 -6.60 5.07 6.34
C ILE A 164 -6.52 3.71 7.01
N GLU A 165 -7.47 3.40 7.88
CA GLU A 165 -7.61 2.10 8.52
C GLU A 165 -8.79 1.36 7.92
N THR A 166 -8.65 0.05 7.72
CA THR A 166 -9.65 -0.75 7.03
C THR A 166 -9.99 -2.03 7.78
N VAL A 167 -11.23 -2.50 7.64
CA VAL A 167 -11.70 -3.80 8.15
C VAL A 167 -12.71 -4.39 7.17
N GLY A 168 -12.32 -5.43 6.44
CA GLY A 168 -13.15 -5.92 5.33
C GLY A 168 -13.33 -4.82 4.30
N LYS A 169 -14.58 -4.41 4.02
CA LYS A 169 -14.85 -3.25 3.13
C LYS A 169 -15.07 -1.93 3.86
N GLU A 170 -15.17 -1.98 5.18
CA GLU A 170 -15.31 -0.79 6.02
C GLU A 170 -13.96 -0.08 6.15
N TYR A 171 -14.02 1.25 6.28
CA TYR A 171 -12.82 2.07 6.44
C TYR A 171 -13.08 3.31 7.29
N ALA A 172 -12.02 3.83 7.89
CA ALA A 172 -11.94 5.16 8.46
C ALA A 172 -10.74 5.88 7.86
N ALA A 173 -10.91 7.15 7.48
CA ALA A 173 -9.84 7.97 6.92
C ALA A 173 -9.74 9.30 7.66
N LYS A 174 -8.51 9.73 7.94
CA LYS A 174 -8.21 11.00 8.62
C LYS A 174 -7.11 11.73 7.87
N LYS A 175 -7.32 13.02 7.61
CA LYS A 175 -6.28 13.92 7.11
C LYS A 175 -5.34 14.32 8.25
N ILE A 176 -4.04 14.36 7.96
CA ILE A 176 -2.96 14.73 8.88
C ILE A 176 -2.83 16.25 8.93
#